data_AF-A0A0C2XWX9-F1
#
_entry.id   AF-A0A0C2XWX9-F1
#
_cell.length_a   1.000
_cell.length_b   1.000
_cell.length_c   1.000
_cell.angle_alpha   90.00
_cell.angle_beta   90.00
_cell.angle_gamma   90.00
#
_symmetry.space_group_name_H-M   'P 1'
#
loop_
_entity.id
_entity.type
_entity.pdbx_description
1 polymer ?
#
loop_
_entity_poly.entity_id
_entity_poly.type
_entity_poly.pdbx_seq_one_letter_code
_entity_poly.pdbx_strand_id
1 'polypeptide(L)'
;MSFKATSLVFILAAFAVLAPVRSAPTFQARHEGHDDTVSTSSSAATPSATVAPADVPAFVKQNGLDAQKLNAQFATAKPGDSCQAGQMACVTSQFAQCVDGKWALTPCAADLKCYALPLVNKAGTSIVCDTQDDALARFAAAGVSGG
;
A
#
# COMPACT_ATOMS: atom_id res chain seq x y z
N MET A 1 -23.00 40.11 -4.25
CA MET A 1 -22.35 41.00 -3.27
C MET A 1 -22.94 40.69 -1.91
N SER A 2 -22.20 40.00 -1.04
CA SER A 2 -22.41 39.98 0.42
C SER A 2 -21.08 39.60 1.05
N PHE A 3 -20.56 40.52 1.86
CA PHE A 3 -19.25 40.51 2.51
C PHE A 3 -19.41 40.22 4.01
N LYS A 4 -18.30 39.75 4.63
CA LYS A 4 -17.98 39.70 6.07
C LYS A 4 -18.68 38.59 6.86
N ALA A 5 -18.10 37.95 7.88
CA ALA A 5 -16.78 37.92 8.55
C ALA A 5 -16.81 36.58 9.35
N THR A 6 -15.79 36.01 9.99
CA THR A 6 -14.81 36.58 10.90
C THR A 6 -13.83 35.46 11.24
N SER A 7 -12.54 35.75 11.17
CA SER A 7 -11.45 34.96 11.76
C SER A 7 -11.71 34.63 13.23
N LEU A 8 -11.50 33.38 13.61
CA LEU A 8 -11.15 33.00 14.98
C LEU A 8 -10.03 31.96 14.91
N VAL A 9 -8.81 32.50 14.88
CA VAL A 9 -7.56 31.79 15.09
C VAL A 9 -7.46 31.51 16.58
N PHE A 10 -7.62 30.25 16.99
CA PHE A 10 -7.22 29.80 18.33
C PHE A 10 -5.88 29.08 18.22
N ILE A 11 -4.82 29.82 18.51
CA ILE A 11 -3.50 29.30 18.84
C ILE A 11 -3.58 28.81 20.28
N LEU A 12 -3.35 27.52 20.50
CA LEU A 12 -3.09 26.97 21.83
C LEU A 12 -1.77 26.20 21.79
N ALA A 13 -0.88 26.65 22.67
CA ALA A 13 0.53 26.34 22.73
C ALA A 13 0.81 24.95 23.32
N ALA A 14 1.88 24.35 22.78
CA ALA A 14 2.94 23.59 23.46
C ALA A 14 2.55 22.63 24.60
N PHE A 15 2.70 21.33 24.31
CA PHE A 15 3.34 20.40 25.26
C PHE A 15 4.40 19.57 24.53
N ALA A 16 5.66 19.93 24.78
CA ALA A 16 6.81 19.08 24.50
C ALA A 16 6.84 17.99 25.58
N VAL A 17 6.68 16.73 25.17
CA VAL A 17 6.98 15.57 26.03
C VAL A 17 8.21 14.90 25.43
N LEU A 18 9.33 15.05 26.14
CA LEU A 18 10.57 14.32 25.94
C LEU A 18 10.30 12.84 26.25
N ALA A 19 10.41 11.97 25.25
CA ALA A 19 10.46 10.53 25.47
C ALA A 19 11.93 10.08 25.65
N PRO A 20 12.23 9.22 26.63
CA PRO A 20 13.59 8.74 26.88
C PRO A 20 14.07 7.76 25.80
N VAL A 21 15.27 8.02 25.27
CA VAL A 21 16.03 7.10 24.42
C VAL A 21 16.39 5.86 25.24
N ARG A 22 15.85 4.70 24.87
CA ARG A 22 16.23 3.41 25.45
C ARG A 22 17.00 2.58 24.42
N SER A 23 18.31 2.55 24.65
CA SER A 23 19.28 1.47 24.47
C SER A 23 19.24 0.60 23.20
N ALA A 24 20.32 0.75 22.43
CA ALA A 24 20.79 -0.19 21.42
C ALA A 24 21.14 -1.57 22.02
N PRO A 25 20.84 -2.68 21.33
CA PRO A 25 21.49 -3.95 21.58
C PRO A 25 22.86 -3.99 20.90
N THR A 26 23.82 -4.45 21.70
CA THR A 26 25.25 -4.60 21.46
C THR A 26 25.56 -5.39 20.19
N PHE A 27 26.47 -4.85 19.39
CA PHE A 27 27.25 -5.57 18.37
C PHE A 27 27.92 -6.80 19.02
N GLN A 28 27.52 -8.01 18.64
CA GLN A 28 28.34 -9.21 18.85
C GLN A 28 28.97 -9.58 17.50
N ALA A 29 30.15 -9.01 17.26
CA ALA A 29 31.11 -9.59 16.35
C ALA A 29 31.91 -10.66 17.11
N ARG A 30 31.74 -11.92 16.70
CA ARG A 30 32.63 -13.05 17.01
C ARG A 30 32.24 -14.14 16.00
N HIS A 31 33.07 -14.87 15.28
CA HIS A 31 34.49 -14.91 14.96
C HIS A 31 34.53 -15.96 13.82
N GLU A 32 35.51 -15.85 12.93
CA GLU A 32 35.74 -16.75 11.80
C GLU A 32 35.74 -18.23 12.22
N GLY A 33 35.09 -19.07 11.41
CA GLY A 33 35.18 -20.52 11.46
C GLY A 33 35.23 -21.02 10.02
N HIS A 34 36.45 -21.22 9.53
CA HIS A 34 36.74 -21.89 8.27
C HIS A 34 36.95 -23.36 8.61
N ASP A 35 36.07 -24.23 8.13
CA ASP A 35 36.34 -25.66 8.02
C ASP A 35 35.69 -26.14 6.72
N ASP A 36 36.54 -26.36 5.71
CA ASP A 36 36.23 -27.18 4.56
C ASP A 36 35.91 -28.59 5.06
N THR A 37 34.64 -28.95 5.05
CA THR A 37 34.23 -30.35 5.10
C THR A 37 33.10 -30.55 4.12
N VAL A 38 33.44 -31.07 2.95
CA VAL A 38 32.50 -31.74 2.04
C VAL A 38 31.86 -32.87 2.85
N SER A 39 30.62 -32.65 3.26
CA SER A 39 29.76 -33.68 3.85
C SER A 39 28.39 -33.57 3.21
N THR A 40 28.18 -34.44 2.23
CA THR A 40 26.89 -34.81 1.67
C THR A 40 25.92 -35.10 2.81
N SER A 41 25.07 -34.13 3.14
CA SER A 41 24.02 -34.26 4.14
C SER A 41 22.70 -34.00 3.45
N SER A 42 21.95 -35.07 3.22
CA SER A 42 20.56 -35.02 2.77
C SER A 42 19.78 -34.09 3.69
N SER A 43 19.38 -32.92 3.18
CA SER A 43 18.42 -32.05 3.85
C SER A 43 17.08 -32.77 3.86
N ALA A 44 16.79 -33.45 4.97
CA ALA A 44 15.44 -33.86 5.29
C ALA A 44 14.57 -32.59 5.32
N ALA A 45 13.55 -32.55 4.47
CA ALA A 45 12.57 -31.48 4.45
C ALA A 45 11.88 -31.45 5.82
N THR A 46 12.22 -30.45 6.63
CA THR A 46 11.37 -30.04 7.75
C THR A 46 10.01 -29.66 7.18
N PRO A 47 8.89 -30.20 7.68
CA PRO A 47 7.58 -29.71 7.26
C PRO A 47 7.52 -28.21 7.54
N SER A 48 7.26 -27.41 6.50
CA SER A 48 6.83 -26.02 6.67
C SER A 48 5.69 -26.04 7.67
N ALA A 49 5.92 -25.46 8.84
CA ALA A 49 4.83 -25.16 9.75
C ALA A 49 3.87 -24.27 8.95
N THR A 50 2.66 -24.78 8.70
CA THR A 50 1.53 -23.95 8.29
C THR A 50 1.37 -22.91 9.37
N VAL A 51 1.94 -21.73 9.14
CA VAL A 51 1.66 -20.57 9.98
C VAL A 51 0.16 -20.38 9.82
N ALA A 52 -0.60 -20.59 10.89
CA ALA A 52 -2.01 -20.26 10.89
C ALA A 52 -2.12 -18.82 10.36
N PRO A 53 -3.05 -18.53 9.44
CA PRO A 53 -3.19 -17.17 8.92
C PRO A 53 -3.37 -16.27 10.13
N ALA A 54 -2.47 -15.30 10.30
CA ALA A 54 -2.69 -14.24 11.25
C ALA A 54 -4.07 -13.65 10.94
N ASP A 55 -4.90 -13.44 11.96
CA ASP A 55 -6.22 -12.87 11.78
C ASP A 55 -6.07 -11.52 11.07
N VAL A 56 -6.40 -11.48 9.78
CA VAL A 56 -6.37 -10.26 8.99
C VAL A 56 -7.37 -9.30 9.62
N PRO A 57 -6.97 -8.09 10.03
CA PRO A 57 -7.90 -7.15 10.64
C PRO A 57 -9.08 -6.89 9.71
N ALA A 58 -10.30 -6.83 10.26
CA ALA A 58 -11.52 -6.70 9.47
C ALA A 58 -11.48 -5.49 8.49
N PHE A 59 -10.84 -4.39 8.90
CA PHE A 59 -10.67 -3.22 8.02
C PHE A 59 -9.78 -3.51 6.81
N VAL A 60 -8.76 -4.37 6.93
CA VAL A 60 -7.89 -4.74 5.81
C VAL A 60 -8.67 -5.56 4.79
N LYS A 61 -9.52 -6.49 5.25
CA LYS A 61 -10.42 -7.24 4.36
C LYS A 61 -11.40 -6.31 3.64
N GLN A 62 -11.99 -5.35 4.35
CA GLN A 62 -12.87 -4.34 3.74
C GLN A 62 -12.12 -3.51 2.69
N ASN A 63 -10.89 -3.08 2.99
CA ASN A 63 -10.04 -2.36 2.04
C ASN A 63 -9.79 -3.18 0.76
N GLY A 64 -9.63 -4.50 0.88
CA GLY A 64 -9.49 -5.41 -0.26
C GLY A 64 -10.72 -5.38 -1.17
N LEU A 65 -11.92 -5.50 -0.59
CA LEU A 65 -13.18 -5.44 -1.33
C LEU A 65 -13.39 -4.06 -1.98
N ASP A 66 -13.06 -2.99 -1.27
CA ASP A 66 -13.18 -1.62 -1.79
C ASP A 66 -12.21 -1.37 -2.95
N ALA A 67 -10.98 -1.89 -2.85
CA ALA A 67 -9.98 -1.80 -3.91
C ALA A 67 -10.41 -2.59 -5.16
N GLN A 68 -10.97 -3.80 -5.01
CA GLN A 68 -11.54 -4.56 -6.13
C GLN A 68 -12.66 -3.78 -6.83
N LYS A 69 -13.56 -3.18 -6.05
CA LYS A 69 -14.64 -2.34 -6.58
C LYS A 69 -14.09 -1.12 -7.34
N LEU A 70 -13.01 -0.52 -6.87
CA LEU A 70 -12.34 0.58 -7.57
C LEU A 70 -11.69 0.11 -8.87
N ASN A 71 -10.96 -1.01 -8.87
CA ASN A 71 -10.36 -1.58 -10.08
C ASN A 71 -11.43 -1.93 -11.14
N ALA A 72 -12.56 -2.49 -10.72
CA ALA A 72 -13.68 -2.76 -11.62
C ALA A 72 -14.24 -1.48 -12.27
N GLN A 73 -14.35 -0.38 -11.51
CA GLN A 73 -14.76 0.92 -12.07
C GLN A 73 -13.70 1.45 -13.05
N PHE A 74 -12.43 1.40 -12.66
CA PHE A 74 -11.28 1.85 -13.45
C PHE A 74 -11.12 1.09 -14.77
N ALA A 75 -11.45 -0.20 -14.80
CA ALA A 75 -11.45 -1.01 -16.01
C ALA A 75 -12.43 -0.48 -17.08
N THR A 76 -13.47 0.26 -16.69
CA THR A 76 -14.44 0.85 -17.62
C THR A 76 -14.13 2.30 -18.00
N ALA A 77 -13.25 2.97 -17.23
CA ALA A 77 -12.92 4.38 -17.42
C ALA A 77 -12.10 4.60 -18.69
N LYS A 78 -12.36 5.72 -19.37
CA LYS A 78 -11.70 6.12 -20.60
C LYS A 78 -11.03 7.49 -20.42
N PRO A 79 -9.94 7.78 -21.15
CA PRO A 79 -9.28 9.08 -21.11
C PRO A 79 -10.21 10.29 -21.38
N GLY A 80 -11.27 10.09 -22.19
CA GLY A 80 -12.22 11.15 -22.54
C GLY A 80 -13.33 11.40 -21.53
N ASP A 81 -13.47 10.55 -20.51
CA ASP A 81 -14.54 10.68 -19.52
C ASP A 81 -14.35 11.96 -18.69
N SER A 82 -15.46 12.62 -18.35
CA SER A 82 -15.44 13.72 -17.38
C SER A 82 -15.18 13.17 -15.97
N CYS A 83 -14.44 13.91 -15.17
CA CYS A 83 -14.11 13.55 -13.80
C CYS A 83 -14.30 14.74 -12.85
N GLN A 84 -14.32 14.49 -11.54
CA GLN A 84 -14.34 15.56 -10.54
C GLN A 84 -12.91 15.98 -10.20
N ALA A 85 -12.63 17.29 -10.21
CA ALA A 85 -11.30 17.81 -9.92
C ALA A 85 -10.73 17.25 -8.60
N GLY A 86 -9.47 16.82 -8.63
CA GLY A 86 -8.78 16.17 -7.50
C GLY A 86 -9.04 14.67 -7.37
N GLN A 87 -9.94 14.07 -8.15
CA GLN A 87 -10.06 12.61 -8.21
C GLN A 87 -8.81 11.97 -8.80
N MET A 88 -8.51 10.76 -8.33
CA MET A 88 -7.46 9.91 -8.87
C MET A 88 -8.08 8.59 -9.33
N ALA A 89 -7.55 8.03 -10.40
CA ALA A 89 -8.02 6.78 -10.97
C ALA A 89 -6.88 6.01 -11.65
N CYS A 90 -7.17 4.77 -12.02
CA CYS A 90 -6.39 4.07 -13.04
C CYS A 90 -7.19 4.11 -14.34
N VAL A 91 -6.70 4.80 -15.35
CA VAL A 91 -7.36 4.87 -16.67
C VAL A 91 -6.44 4.22 -17.68
N THR A 92 -6.93 3.19 -18.37
CA THR A 92 -6.12 2.35 -19.29
C THR A 92 -4.81 1.86 -18.67
N SER A 93 -4.89 1.45 -17.38
CA SER A 93 -3.74 1.01 -16.57
C SER A 93 -2.66 2.06 -16.30
N GLN A 94 -2.92 3.33 -16.56
CA GLN A 94 -2.05 4.46 -16.22
C GLN A 94 -2.63 5.21 -15.02
N PHE A 95 -1.75 5.84 -14.23
CA PHE A 95 -2.20 6.73 -13.18
C PHE A 95 -2.89 7.93 -13.82
N ALA A 96 -4.07 8.31 -13.33
CA ALA A 96 -4.80 9.46 -13.82
C ALA A 96 -5.18 10.37 -12.65
N GLN A 97 -4.94 11.67 -12.81
CA GLN A 97 -5.44 12.69 -11.92
C GLN A 97 -6.43 13.57 -12.68
N CYS A 98 -7.54 13.91 -12.04
CA CYS A 98 -8.52 14.80 -12.63
C CYS A 98 -8.11 16.26 -12.41
N VAL A 99 -7.82 16.96 -13.51
CA VAL A 99 -7.49 18.38 -13.54
C VAL A 99 -8.52 19.08 -14.43
N ASP A 100 -9.21 20.09 -13.88
CA ASP A 100 -10.23 20.87 -14.60
C ASP A 100 -11.30 20.02 -15.32
N GLY A 101 -11.70 18.92 -14.69
CA GLY A 101 -12.74 18.03 -15.19
C GLY A 101 -12.28 17.02 -16.25
N LYS A 102 -10.97 16.91 -16.50
CA LYS A 102 -10.36 15.99 -17.47
C LYS A 102 -9.29 15.12 -16.82
N TRP A 103 -9.15 13.89 -17.32
CA TRP A 103 -8.08 12.99 -16.88
C TRP A 103 -6.72 13.41 -17.47
N ALA A 104 -5.80 13.83 -16.61
CA ALA A 104 -4.38 13.92 -16.91
C ALA A 104 -3.73 12.56 -16.62
N LEU A 105 -3.36 11.82 -17.67
CA LEU A 105 -2.73 10.51 -17.54
C LEU A 105 -1.21 10.61 -17.42
N THR A 106 -0.66 9.85 -16.48
CA THR A 106 0.77 9.63 -16.29
C THR A 106 1.04 8.13 -16.38
N PRO A 107 1.81 7.65 -17.38
CA PRO A 107 2.15 6.24 -17.47
C PRO A 107 2.98 5.81 -16.26
N CYS A 108 2.73 4.58 -15.80
CA CYS A 108 3.59 3.93 -14.83
C CYS A 108 4.97 3.64 -15.46
N ALA A 109 6.01 3.60 -14.63
CA ALA A 109 7.36 3.28 -15.10
C ALA A 109 7.45 1.84 -15.61
N ALA A 110 8.25 1.61 -16.66
CA ALA A 110 8.52 0.29 -17.24
C ALA A 110 7.24 -0.49 -17.57
N ASP A 111 7.11 -1.71 -17.06
CA ASP A 111 6.01 -2.65 -17.27
C ASP A 111 4.93 -2.59 -16.18
N LEU A 112 5.10 -1.72 -15.17
CA LEU A 112 4.14 -1.53 -14.10
C LEU A 112 2.78 -1.05 -14.63
N LYS A 113 1.73 -1.35 -13.88
CA LYS A 113 0.35 -0.94 -14.16
C LYS A 113 -0.24 -0.26 -12.93
N CYS A 114 -1.18 0.65 -13.17
CA CYS A 114 -1.91 1.31 -12.10
C CYS A 114 -2.97 0.36 -11.52
N TYR A 115 -2.99 0.25 -10.19
CA TYR A 115 -3.99 -0.49 -9.42
C TYR A 115 -4.48 0.33 -8.22
N ALA A 116 -5.75 0.17 -7.85
CA ALA A 116 -6.21 0.42 -6.49
C ALA A 116 -5.84 -0.80 -5.63
N LEU A 117 -5.16 -0.58 -4.52
CA LEU A 117 -4.68 -1.62 -3.60
C LEU A 117 -5.15 -1.34 -2.16
N PRO A 118 -5.37 -2.39 -1.35
CA PRO A 118 -5.79 -2.24 0.04
C PRO A 118 -4.70 -1.62 0.91
N LEU A 119 -5.09 -0.69 1.80
CA LEU A 119 -4.20 -0.24 2.86
C LEU A 119 -4.13 -1.28 3.98
N VAL A 120 -2.95 -1.47 4.57
CA VAL A 120 -2.72 -2.50 5.61
C VAL A 120 -2.73 -1.94 7.03
N ASN A 121 -2.45 -0.64 7.20
CA ASN A 121 -2.28 -0.01 8.52
C ASN A 121 -3.45 0.89 8.94
N LYS A 122 -4.39 1.16 8.04
CA LYS A 122 -5.60 1.96 8.30
C LYS A 122 -6.69 1.64 7.26
N ALA A 123 -7.91 2.08 7.52
CA ALA A 123 -9.00 2.00 6.55
C ALA A 123 -8.70 2.81 5.27
N GLY A 124 -9.16 2.29 4.13
CA GLY A 124 -9.05 2.89 2.81
C GLY A 124 -8.18 2.11 1.81
N THR A 125 -8.02 2.70 0.63
CA THR A 125 -7.25 2.14 -0.49
C THR A 125 -6.17 3.13 -0.92
N SER A 126 -5.25 2.69 -1.77
CA SER A 126 -4.24 3.53 -2.40
C SER A 126 -4.15 3.21 -3.88
N ILE A 127 -3.97 4.23 -4.71
CA ILE A 127 -3.73 4.06 -6.14
C ILE A 127 -2.23 4.12 -6.37
N VAL A 128 -1.65 3.05 -6.91
CA VAL A 128 -0.20 2.94 -7.12
C VAL A 128 0.12 2.22 -8.41
N CYS A 129 1.31 2.46 -8.94
CA CYS A 129 1.90 1.65 -10.01
C CYS A 129 2.60 0.44 -9.40
N ASP A 130 2.23 -0.76 -9.84
CA ASP A 130 2.80 -2.01 -9.33
C ASP A 130 2.82 -3.09 -10.41
N THR A 131 3.37 -4.26 -10.10
CA THR A 131 3.23 -5.45 -10.95
C THR A 131 1.88 -6.12 -10.71
N GLN A 132 1.39 -6.89 -11.69
CA GLN A 132 0.16 -7.67 -11.51
C GLN A 132 0.30 -8.69 -10.37
N ASP A 133 1.46 -9.34 -10.28
CA ASP A 133 1.71 -10.36 -9.26
C ASP A 133 1.72 -9.76 -7.85
N ASP A 134 2.36 -8.61 -7.65
CA ASP A 134 2.37 -7.91 -6.37
C ASP A 134 0.99 -7.36 -5.98
N ALA A 135 0.23 -6.86 -6.96
CA ALA A 135 -1.16 -6.45 -6.74
C ALA A 135 -2.00 -7.63 -6.23
N LEU A 136 -1.94 -8.78 -6.91
CA LEU A 136 -2.66 -9.99 -6.52
C LEU A 136 -2.21 -10.51 -5.15
N ALA A 137 -0.91 -10.49 -4.85
CA ALA A 137 -0.38 -10.87 -3.55
C ALA A 137 -0.94 -10.00 -2.42
N ARG A 138 -1.09 -8.68 -2.64
CA ARG A 138 -1.69 -7.76 -1.65
C ARG A 138 -3.19 -8.00 -1.45
N PHE A 139 -3.93 -8.36 -2.49
CA PHE A 139 -5.33 -8.78 -2.35
C PHE A 139 -5.46 -10.08 -1.55
N ALA A 140 -4.63 -11.07 -1.86
CA ALA A 140 -4.57 -12.32 -1.11
C ALA A 140 -4.21 -12.08 0.37
N ALA A 141 -3.23 -11.22 0.65
CA ALA A 141 -2.85 -10.83 2.01
C ALA A 141 -3.97 -10.07 2.76
N ALA A 142 -4.85 -9.37 2.03
CA ALA A 142 -6.05 -8.77 2.58
C ALA A 142 -7.18 -9.78 2.84
N GLY A 143 -6.99 -11.06 2.54
CA GLY A 143 -8.00 -12.11 2.74
C GLY A 143 -9.13 -12.08 1.72
N VAL A 144 -8.88 -11.55 0.53
CA VAL A 144 -9.80 -11.59 -0.63
C VAL A 144 -9.13 -12.27 -1.82
N SER A 145 -9.91 -12.86 -2.73
CA SER A 145 -9.41 -13.51 -3.94
C SER A 145 -9.56 -12.61 -5.16
N GLY A 146 -8.54 -12.58 -6.02
CA GLY A 146 -8.52 -11.74 -7.22
C GLY A 146 -8.29 -10.25 -6.92
N GLY A 147 -8.14 -9.45 -7.97
CA GLY A 147 -7.82 -8.03 -7.88
C GLY A 147 -8.14 -7.27 -9.15
#